data_AF-A0A9X8VCK6-F1
#
_entry.id   AF-A0A9X8VCK6-F1
#
_cell.length_a   1.000
_cell.length_b   1.000
_cell.length_c   1.000
_cell.angle_alpha   90.00
_cell.angle_beta   90.00
_cell.angle_gamma   90.00
#
_symmetry.space_group_name_H-M   'P 1'
#
loop_
_entity.id
_entity.type
_entity.pdbx_description
1 polymer ?
#
loop_
_entity_poly.entity_id
_entity_poly.type
_entity_poly.pdbx_seq_one_letter_code
_entity_poly.pdbx_strand_id
1 'polypeptide(L)'
;QAVREPDAFLARARAEAETYQAPQAAAPVKADGQKRIVAITACPTGVAHTFMAAEAIESEAKKRGWWVKVETRGSVGAGNAITPEEVAAADLVIVAADIEVDLDKFAGKPMYRTSTGLALKKTAQELDKALAEAEVFQPQQRGGAAPAAKKKEGNGPYRHLLTGVSYMLPMVVAGGLCIALSFVFGIKAFEVKGTLAAALMQIGGGSAFALMVPVLAGFIAFSIADRPGLTPGLIGGMLAVSTGAGFLGGIIAGFLAGYVAKAISSKLRLPQSMEALKPILIIPLVASLITGLIMIYVVGTPVAKIMEGLTHWLQSLGTANAVLL
;
A
#
# COMPACT_ATOMS: atom_id res chain seq x y z
N GLN A 1 -14.08 39.42 8.50
CA GLN A 1 -13.32 40.31 9.41
C GLN A 1 -11.81 40.11 9.28
N ALA A 2 -11.29 38.87 9.25
CA ALA A 2 -9.84 38.59 9.15
C ALA A 2 -9.10 39.23 7.94
N VAL A 3 -9.78 39.47 6.82
CA VAL A 3 -9.16 40.04 5.60
C VAL A 3 -9.01 41.56 5.66
N ARG A 4 -9.83 42.25 6.47
CA ARG A 4 -9.82 43.72 6.54
C ARG A 4 -8.87 44.26 7.61
N GLU A 5 -8.70 43.53 8.71
CA GLU A 5 -7.87 43.94 9.86
C GLU A 5 -7.09 42.72 10.40
N PRO A 6 -6.00 42.33 9.73
CA PRO A 6 -5.26 41.11 10.07
C PRO A 6 -4.60 41.19 11.44
N ASP A 7 -4.07 42.36 11.83
CA ASP A 7 -3.39 42.52 13.11
C ASP A 7 -4.36 42.45 14.30
N ALA A 8 -5.52 43.10 14.18
CA ALA A 8 -6.57 43.04 15.19
C ALA A 8 -7.14 41.62 15.33
N PHE A 9 -7.29 40.90 14.21
CA PHE A 9 -7.71 39.51 14.21
C PHE A 9 -6.69 38.60 14.92
N LEU A 10 -5.39 38.78 14.67
CA LEU A 10 -4.33 37.99 15.31
C LEU A 10 -4.20 38.31 16.80
N ALA A 11 -4.34 39.58 17.20
CA ALA A 11 -4.32 39.98 18.61
C ALA A 11 -5.49 39.35 19.38
N ARG A 12 -6.68 39.38 18.78
CA ARG A 12 -7.89 38.78 19.36
C ARG A 12 -7.80 37.26 19.42
N ALA A 13 -7.30 36.62 18.36
CA ALA A 13 -7.06 35.18 18.34
C ALA A 13 -6.07 34.73 19.41
N ARG A 14 -5.06 35.54 19.76
CA ARG A 14 -4.14 35.24 20.87
C ARG A 14 -4.78 35.44 22.24
N ALA A 15 -5.60 36.47 22.41
CA ALA A 15 -6.28 36.76 23.67
C ALA A 15 -7.42 35.76 23.98
N GLU A 16 -8.08 35.25 22.94
CA GLU A 16 -9.24 34.34 23.04
C GLU A 16 -8.88 32.88 22.75
N ALA A 17 -7.60 32.54 22.55
CA ALA A 17 -7.18 31.16 22.30
C ALA A 17 -7.28 30.31 23.57
N GLU A 18 -8.15 29.30 23.53
CA GLU A 18 -8.16 28.23 24.52
C GLU A 18 -7.27 27.06 24.07
N THR A 19 -6.73 26.31 25.02
CA THR A 19 -5.97 25.08 24.73
C THR A 19 -6.88 24.08 24.01
N TYR A 20 -6.53 23.78 22.76
CA TYR A 20 -7.22 22.76 21.97
C TYR A 20 -7.08 21.39 22.66
N GLN A 21 -8.16 20.95 23.30
CA GLN A 21 -8.34 19.55 23.63
C GLN A 21 -8.94 18.87 22.40
N ALA A 22 -8.22 17.89 21.84
CA ALA A 22 -8.81 17.03 20.83
C ALA A 22 -10.12 16.46 21.40
N PRO A 23 -11.23 16.45 20.64
CA PRO A 23 -12.44 15.81 21.12
C PRO A 23 -12.08 14.35 21.43
N GLN A 24 -12.01 14.00 22.72
CA GLN A 24 -12.23 12.63 23.13
C GLN A 24 -13.68 12.38 22.74
N ALA A 25 -13.87 11.82 21.55
CA ALA A 25 -15.17 11.34 21.12
C ALA A 25 -15.53 10.24 22.12
N ALA A 26 -16.24 10.61 23.18
CA ALA A 26 -17.01 9.68 23.95
C ALA A 26 -17.83 8.90 22.93
N ALA A 27 -17.67 7.57 22.92
CA ALA A 27 -18.50 6.72 22.08
C ALA A 27 -19.95 7.15 22.35
N PRO A 28 -20.70 7.64 21.35
CA PRO A 28 -22.06 8.06 21.62
C PRO A 28 -22.80 6.85 22.17
N VAL A 29 -23.51 7.02 23.28
CA VAL A 29 -24.39 5.96 23.78
C VAL A 29 -25.51 5.81 22.75
N LYS A 30 -25.83 4.56 22.38
CA LYS A 30 -26.88 4.26 21.37
C LYS A 30 -28.18 4.89 21.85
N ALA A 31 -28.68 5.93 21.17
CA ALA A 31 -30.05 6.37 21.36
C ALA A 31 -30.95 5.26 20.80
N ASP A 32 -31.97 4.86 21.57
CA ASP A 32 -32.85 3.76 21.20
C ASP A 32 -33.46 4.01 19.81
N GLY A 33 -33.25 3.06 18.88
CA GLY A 33 -33.75 3.13 17.50
C GLY A 33 -32.80 3.70 16.44
N GLN A 34 -31.62 4.24 16.78
CA GLN A 34 -30.66 4.75 15.79
C GLN A 34 -29.81 3.61 15.18
N LYS A 35 -29.89 3.42 13.84
CA LYS A 35 -29.03 2.47 13.11
C LYS A 35 -27.59 2.99 13.04
N ARG A 36 -26.63 2.09 13.24
CA ARG A 36 -25.19 2.32 13.10
C ARG A 36 -24.66 1.63 11.86
N ILE A 37 -24.12 2.42 10.94
CA ILE A 37 -23.54 1.93 9.70
C ILE A 37 -22.07 2.30 9.66
N VAL A 38 -21.25 1.32 9.27
CA VAL A 38 -19.88 1.58 8.86
C VAL A 38 -19.76 1.29 7.38
N ALA A 39 -19.02 2.12 6.64
CA ALA A 39 -18.85 1.94 5.21
C ALA A 39 -17.39 2.04 4.77
N ILE A 40 -17.03 1.31 3.74
CA ILE A 40 -15.75 1.44 3.05
C ILE A 40 -16.01 1.93 1.64
N THR A 41 -15.26 2.94 1.22
CA THR A 41 -15.25 3.43 -0.16
C THR A 41 -13.87 3.23 -0.78
N ALA A 42 -13.80 2.64 -1.98
CA ALA A 42 -12.52 2.37 -2.65
C ALA A 42 -12.67 2.32 -4.18
N CYS A 43 -12.06 3.26 -4.87
CA CYS A 43 -12.07 3.37 -6.34
C CYS A 43 -10.64 3.11 -6.86
N PRO A 44 -10.42 2.55 -8.06
CA PRO A 44 -9.09 2.16 -8.52
C PRO A 44 -8.14 3.35 -8.61
N THR A 45 -8.64 4.54 -8.96
CA THR A 45 -7.82 5.77 -8.97
C THR A 45 -7.79 6.46 -7.61
N GLY A 46 -8.85 6.29 -6.80
CA GLY A 46 -8.92 6.81 -5.43
C GLY A 46 -8.90 8.33 -5.30
N VAL A 47 -9.12 9.08 -6.39
CA VAL A 47 -8.99 10.55 -6.42
C VAL A 47 -10.33 11.28 -6.25
N ALA A 48 -11.40 10.76 -6.85
CA ALA A 48 -12.71 11.43 -6.87
C ALA A 48 -13.82 10.52 -6.31
N HIS A 49 -14.17 9.44 -7.04
CA HIS A 49 -15.31 8.59 -6.68
C HIS A 49 -15.23 8.00 -5.27
N THR A 50 -14.04 7.74 -4.72
CA THR A 50 -13.88 7.31 -3.33
C THR A 50 -14.44 8.33 -2.35
N PHE A 51 -13.99 9.59 -2.44
CA PHE A 51 -14.40 10.64 -1.52
C PHE A 51 -15.83 11.10 -1.78
N MET A 52 -16.24 11.20 -3.05
CA MET A 52 -17.59 11.58 -3.41
C MET A 52 -18.63 10.52 -2.98
N ALA A 53 -18.32 9.23 -3.14
CA ALA A 53 -19.19 8.17 -2.64
C ALA A 53 -19.28 8.20 -1.11
N ALA A 54 -18.16 8.50 -0.42
CA ALA A 54 -18.16 8.62 1.03
C ALA A 54 -19.07 9.75 1.51
N GLU A 55 -18.91 10.95 0.94
CA GLU A 55 -19.75 12.11 1.25
C GLU A 55 -21.22 11.85 0.93
N ALA A 56 -21.51 11.19 -0.20
CA ALA A 56 -22.88 10.82 -0.56
C ALA A 56 -23.51 9.87 0.48
N ILE A 57 -22.79 8.81 0.87
CA ILE A 57 -23.23 7.87 1.91
C ILE A 57 -23.43 8.59 3.25
N GLU A 58 -22.50 9.47 3.65
CA GLU A 58 -22.60 10.23 4.90
C GLU A 58 -23.81 11.17 4.91
N SER A 59 -24.02 11.90 3.81
CA SER A 59 -25.14 12.83 3.64
C SER A 59 -26.48 12.11 3.70
N GLU A 60 -26.61 10.98 3.00
CA GLU A 60 -27.85 10.22 2.96
C GLU A 60 -28.16 9.52 4.30
N ALA A 61 -27.15 8.95 4.97
CA ALA A 61 -27.33 8.37 6.29
C ALA A 61 -27.73 9.42 7.34
N LYS A 62 -27.16 10.64 7.29
CA LYS A 62 -27.57 11.76 8.15
C LYS A 62 -29.04 12.15 7.92
N LYS A 63 -29.51 12.21 6.67
CA LYS A 63 -30.93 12.49 6.36
C LYS A 63 -31.87 11.45 6.96
N ARG A 64 -31.42 10.19 7.05
CA ARG A 64 -32.16 9.07 7.63
C ARG A 64 -32.04 8.99 9.17
N GLY A 65 -31.31 9.92 9.78
CA GLY A 65 -31.04 9.93 11.22
C GLY A 65 -30.08 8.84 11.67
N TRP A 66 -29.34 8.20 10.76
CA TRP A 66 -28.40 7.12 11.10
C TRP A 66 -27.05 7.66 11.53
N TRP A 67 -26.37 6.92 12.41
CA TRP A 67 -24.95 7.15 12.65
C TRP A 67 -24.16 6.42 11.57
N VAL A 68 -23.20 7.12 10.98
CA VAL A 68 -22.40 6.61 9.87
C VAL A 68 -20.95 6.99 10.06
N LYS A 69 -20.06 6.04 9.76
CA LYS A 69 -18.63 6.32 9.58
C LYS A 69 -18.15 5.68 8.30
N VAL A 70 -17.53 6.48 7.44
CA VAL A 70 -16.99 6.00 6.17
C VAL A 70 -15.46 6.02 6.19
N GLU A 71 -14.85 4.86 6.05
CA GLU A 71 -13.42 4.70 5.77
C GLU A 71 -13.20 4.89 4.27
N THR A 72 -12.32 5.82 3.92
CA THR A 72 -11.95 6.10 2.53
C THR A 72 -10.63 5.41 2.22
N ARG A 73 -10.57 4.62 1.14
CA ARG A 73 -9.32 4.01 0.65
C ARG A 73 -8.97 4.61 -0.70
N GLY A 74 -8.38 5.80 -0.66
CA GLY A 74 -8.10 6.63 -1.82
C GLY A 74 -6.63 6.65 -2.23
N SER A 75 -6.28 7.52 -3.17
CA SER A 75 -4.90 7.74 -3.65
C SER A 75 -3.96 8.26 -2.54
N VAL A 76 -4.53 8.87 -1.52
CA VAL A 76 -3.82 9.38 -0.32
C VAL A 76 -3.71 8.36 0.82
N GLY A 77 -4.15 7.12 0.62
CA GLY A 77 -4.16 6.06 1.63
C GLY A 77 -5.52 5.91 2.33
N ALA A 78 -5.52 5.19 3.46
CA ALA A 78 -6.72 5.00 4.28
C ALA A 78 -7.01 6.25 5.13
N GLY A 79 -8.16 6.88 4.91
CA GLY A 79 -8.69 7.98 5.72
C GLY A 79 -9.85 7.52 6.61
N ASN A 80 -9.96 8.12 7.80
CA ASN A 80 -11.06 7.88 8.75
C ASN A 80 -11.27 6.38 9.11
N ALA A 81 -10.16 5.69 9.43
CA ALA A 81 -10.15 4.25 9.69
C ALA A 81 -11.21 3.83 10.72
N ILE A 82 -11.94 2.76 10.39
CA ILE A 82 -12.96 2.17 11.27
C ILE A 82 -12.27 1.30 12.32
N THR A 83 -12.56 1.58 13.59
CA THR A 83 -12.01 0.90 14.78
C THR A 83 -12.77 -0.40 15.10
N PRO A 84 -12.15 -1.36 15.82
CA PRO A 84 -12.84 -2.59 16.22
C PRO A 84 -14.12 -2.36 17.02
N GLU A 85 -14.14 -1.33 17.88
CA GLU A 85 -15.29 -0.96 18.70
C GLU A 85 -16.46 -0.48 17.82
N GLU A 86 -16.15 0.31 16.79
CA GLU A 86 -17.14 0.78 15.82
C GLU A 86 -17.68 -0.37 14.96
N VAL A 87 -16.84 -1.33 14.58
CA VAL A 87 -17.32 -2.55 13.90
C VAL A 87 -18.24 -3.33 14.82
N ALA A 88 -17.86 -3.55 16.08
CA ALA A 88 -18.68 -4.28 17.05
C ALA A 88 -20.04 -3.61 17.26
N ALA A 89 -20.09 -2.27 17.28
CA ALA A 89 -21.31 -1.50 17.43
C ALA A 89 -22.11 -1.30 16.13
N ALA A 90 -21.57 -1.66 14.97
CA ALA A 90 -22.25 -1.51 13.68
C ALA A 90 -23.37 -2.55 13.53
N ASP A 91 -24.53 -2.08 13.07
CA ASP A 91 -25.67 -2.92 12.70
C ASP A 91 -25.56 -3.38 11.22
N LEU A 92 -24.83 -2.63 10.38
CA LEU A 92 -24.64 -2.90 8.95
C LEU A 92 -23.29 -2.39 8.44
N VAL A 93 -22.67 -3.15 7.55
CA VAL A 93 -21.43 -2.80 6.83
C VAL A 93 -21.74 -2.58 5.35
N ILE A 94 -21.36 -1.43 4.80
CA ILE A 94 -21.50 -1.12 3.36
C ILE A 94 -20.12 -1.07 2.72
N VAL A 95 -19.87 -1.88 1.70
CA VAL A 95 -18.62 -1.90 0.95
C VAL A 95 -18.88 -1.36 -0.45
N ALA A 96 -18.66 -0.06 -0.66
CA ALA A 96 -18.71 0.59 -1.96
C ALA A 96 -17.30 0.58 -2.59
N ALA A 97 -16.92 -0.52 -3.25
CA ALA A 97 -15.55 -0.71 -3.70
C ALA A 97 -15.48 -1.34 -5.10
N ASP A 98 -14.68 -0.73 -5.98
CA ASP A 98 -14.35 -1.26 -7.31
C ASP A 98 -12.94 -1.91 -7.33
N ILE A 99 -12.31 -2.05 -6.17
CA ILE A 99 -11.05 -2.77 -5.95
C ILE A 99 -11.20 -3.73 -4.78
N GLU A 100 -10.25 -4.66 -4.66
CA GLU A 100 -10.16 -5.56 -3.51
C GLU A 100 -9.72 -4.78 -2.25
N VAL A 101 -10.40 -5.04 -1.14
CA VAL A 101 -10.18 -4.38 0.14
C VAL A 101 -10.14 -5.43 1.24
N ASP A 102 -9.24 -5.28 2.21
CA ASP A 102 -9.24 -6.08 3.43
C ASP A 102 -10.53 -5.82 4.24
N LEU A 103 -11.33 -6.87 4.39
CA LEU A 103 -12.64 -6.89 5.05
C LEU A 103 -12.67 -7.82 6.28
N ASP A 104 -11.55 -8.44 6.65
CA ASP A 104 -11.51 -9.47 7.69
C ASP A 104 -12.03 -8.95 9.04
N LYS A 105 -11.84 -7.66 9.31
CA LYS A 105 -12.34 -7.00 10.52
C LYS A 105 -13.86 -6.98 10.65
N PHE A 106 -14.62 -7.22 9.58
CA PHE A 106 -16.09 -7.23 9.57
C PHE A 106 -16.69 -8.64 9.59
N ALA A 107 -15.89 -9.66 9.88
CA ALA A 107 -16.37 -11.04 10.02
C ALA A 107 -17.57 -11.12 10.98
N GLY A 108 -18.65 -11.79 10.54
CA GLY A 108 -19.89 -11.97 11.30
C GLY A 108 -20.85 -10.79 11.25
N LYS A 109 -20.55 -9.71 10.53
CA LYS A 109 -21.45 -8.56 10.38
C LYS A 109 -22.29 -8.65 9.10
N PRO A 110 -23.56 -8.21 9.11
CA PRO A 110 -24.34 -8.00 7.89
C PRO A 110 -23.59 -7.03 6.98
N MET A 111 -23.36 -7.47 5.74
CA MET A 111 -22.56 -6.74 4.78
C MET A 111 -23.29 -6.65 3.44
N TYR A 112 -23.27 -5.45 2.86
CA TYR A 112 -23.72 -5.20 1.51
C TYR A 112 -22.56 -4.65 0.67
N ARG A 113 -22.35 -5.20 -0.52
CA ARG A 113 -21.29 -4.76 -1.44
C ARG A 113 -21.87 -4.13 -2.70
N THR A 114 -21.32 -2.99 -3.09
CA THR A 114 -21.66 -2.27 -4.33
C THR A 114 -20.42 -1.58 -4.93
N SER A 115 -20.60 -0.89 -6.06
CA SER A 115 -19.57 -0.08 -6.70
C SER A 115 -19.55 1.36 -6.16
N THR A 116 -18.41 2.06 -6.28
CA THR A 116 -18.36 3.48 -5.88
C THR A 116 -19.27 4.35 -6.76
N GLY A 117 -19.41 3.98 -8.04
CA GLY A 117 -20.28 4.68 -8.98
C GLY A 117 -21.76 4.58 -8.63
N LEU A 118 -22.25 3.40 -8.21
CA LEU A 118 -23.63 3.21 -7.77
C LEU A 118 -23.89 3.87 -6.43
N ALA A 119 -22.97 3.71 -5.47
CA ALA A 119 -23.06 4.37 -4.17
C ALA A 119 -23.10 5.90 -4.28
N LEU A 120 -22.48 6.49 -5.30
CA LEU A 120 -22.54 7.93 -5.59
C LEU A 120 -23.83 8.36 -6.30
N LYS A 121 -24.21 7.67 -7.39
CA LYS A 121 -25.32 8.11 -8.26
C LYS A 121 -26.70 7.70 -7.74
N LYS A 122 -26.76 6.60 -6.98
CA LYS A 122 -28.00 5.97 -6.51
C LYS A 122 -27.95 5.67 -5.02
N THR A 123 -27.33 6.56 -4.24
CA THR A 123 -27.04 6.37 -2.80
C THR A 123 -28.24 5.88 -2.00
N ALA A 124 -29.40 6.54 -2.10
CA ALA A 124 -30.60 6.15 -1.38
C ALA A 124 -31.02 4.71 -1.70
N GLN A 125 -31.06 4.35 -2.99
CA GLN A 125 -31.41 3.01 -3.44
C GLN A 125 -30.42 1.96 -2.93
N GLU A 126 -29.12 2.25 -2.95
CA GLU A 126 -28.10 1.32 -2.47
C GLU A 126 -28.14 1.15 -0.94
N LEU A 127 -28.49 2.19 -0.19
CA LEU A 127 -28.73 2.09 1.26
C LEU A 127 -30.00 1.29 1.57
N ASP A 128 -31.06 1.40 0.76
CA ASP A 128 -32.28 0.60 0.90
C ASP A 128 -32.00 -0.88 0.61
N LYS A 129 -31.28 -1.18 -0.47
CA LYS A 129 -30.82 -2.55 -0.76
C LYS A 129 -29.93 -3.09 0.35
N ALA A 130 -29.02 -2.28 0.87
CA ALA A 130 -28.15 -2.70 1.96
C ALA A 130 -28.93 -3.11 3.23
N LEU A 131 -30.12 -2.56 3.46
CA LEU A 131 -30.98 -3.00 4.56
C LEU A 131 -31.72 -4.30 4.28
N ALA A 132 -32.04 -4.58 3.01
CA ALA A 132 -32.84 -5.73 2.61
C ALA A 132 -31.99 -6.96 2.24
N GLU A 133 -30.83 -6.75 1.63
CA GLU A 133 -30.02 -7.76 0.95
C GLU A 133 -28.67 -8.00 1.65
N ALA A 134 -28.38 -7.35 2.77
CA ALA A 134 -27.11 -7.58 3.48
C ALA A 134 -27.04 -9.00 4.04
N GLU A 135 -25.96 -9.70 3.69
CA GLU A 135 -25.68 -11.06 4.14
C GLU A 135 -24.58 -11.05 5.20
N VAL A 136 -24.59 -12.03 6.10
CA VAL A 136 -23.54 -12.15 7.12
C VAL A 136 -22.21 -12.48 6.45
N PHE A 137 -21.26 -11.55 6.50
CA PHE A 137 -19.96 -11.76 5.89
C PHE A 137 -19.11 -12.75 6.69
N GLN A 138 -18.58 -13.77 6.01
CA GLN A 138 -17.50 -14.59 6.55
C GLN A 138 -16.26 -14.44 5.66
N PRO A 139 -15.08 -14.14 6.22
CA PRO A 139 -13.86 -14.10 5.44
C PRO A 139 -13.61 -15.48 4.84
N GLN A 140 -13.42 -15.52 3.53
CA GLN A 140 -13.19 -16.76 2.80
C GLN A 140 -11.87 -17.36 3.29
N GLN A 141 -11.94 -18.41 4.11
CA GLN A 141 -10.75 -19.13 4.59
C GLN A 141 -9.99 -19.71 3.38
N ARG A 142 -8.92 -19.03 2.96
CA ARG A 142 -7.85 -19.67 2.19
C ARG A 142 -7.13 -20.66 3.11
N GLY A 143 -7.67 -21.88 3.17
CA GLY A 143 -6.98 -23.15 3.46
C GLY A 143 -6.27 -23.33 4.81
N GLY A 144 -6.75 -24.30 5.60
CA GLY A 144 -5.93 -25.10 6.52
C GLY A 144 -5.75 -24.54 7.93
N ALA A 145 -6.38 -25.20 8.90
CA ALA A 145 -6.36 -24.86 10.31
C ALA A 145 -4.96 -24.89 10.96
N ALA A 146 -4.63 -23.82 11.69
CA ALA A 146 -3.80 -23.87 12.88
C ALA A 146 -4.48 -23.03 13.97
N PRO A 147 -4.52 -23.49 15.23
CA PRO A 147 -5.36 -22.91 16.27
C PRO A 147 -4.93 -21.49 16.65
N ALA A 148 -5.92 -20.69 17.03
CA ALA A 148 -5.84 -19.28 17.37
C ALA A 148 -4.72 -18.97 18.38
N ALA A 149 -3.66 -18.31 17.91
CA ALA A 149 -2.69 -17.65 18.76
C ALA A 149 -3.04 -16.16 18.85
N LYS A 150 -3.23 -15.68 20.09
CA LYS A 150 -3.42 -14.27 20.46
C LYS A 150 -2.51 -13.34 19.63
N LYS A 151 -3.11 -12.34 18.96
CA LYS A 151 -2.41 -11.23 18.28
C LYS A 151 -1.44 -10.55 19.25
N LYS A 152 -0.16 -10.95 19.21
CA LYS A 152 0.95 -10.04 19.46
C LYS A 152 1.13 -9.24 18.18
N GLU A 153 1.03 -7.92 18.27
CA GLU A 153 1.53 -6.96 17.27
C GLU A 153 3.06 -7.08 17.15
N GLY A 154 3.54 -8.21 16.64
CA GLY A 154 4.95 -8.53 16.54
C GLY A 154 5.31 -8.82 15.09
N ASN A 155 5.58 -7.76 14.31
CA ASN A 155 6.81 -7.56 13.53
C ASN A 155 6.63 -6.49 12.44
N GLY A 156 6.80 -5.21 12.79
CA GLY A 156 6.67 -4.07 11.85
C GLY A 156 7.54 -4.19 10.59
N PRO A 157 8.89 -4.20 10.70
CA PRO A 157 9.77 -4.29 9.52
C PRO A 157 9.73 -5.65 8.80
N TYR A 158 9.67 -6.76 9.53
CA TYR A 158 9.68 -8.09 8.92
C TYR A 158 8.42 -8.37 8.10
N ARG A 159 7.25 -7.83 8.49
CA ARG A 159 6.05 -7.90 7.64
C ARG A 159 6.26 -7.21 6.29
N HIS A 160 6.88 -6.02 6.29
CA HIS A 160 7.18 -5.28 5.06
C HIS A 160 8.13 -6.05 4.15
N LEU A 161 9.15 -6.66 4.73
CA LEU A 161 10.07 -7.54 4.01
C LEU A 161 9.34 -8.74 3.38
N LEU A 162 8.50 -9.42 4.16
CA LEU A 162 7.71 -10.55 3.67
C LEU A 162 6.75 -10.14 2.54
N THR A 163 6.14 -8.96 2.60
CA THR A 163 5.33 -8.45 1.49
C THR A 163 6.16 -8.33 0.22
N GLY A 164 7.33 -7.69 0.27
CA GLY A 164 8.24 -7.61 -0.87
C GLY A 164 8.58 -8.98 -1.46
N VAL A 165 8.98 -9.92 -0.61
CA VAL A 165 9.38 -11.27 -1.04
C VAL A 165 8.21 -12.02 -1.69
N SER A 166 7.01 -11.94 -1.11
CA SER A 166 5.82 -12.60 -1.66
C SER A 166 5.44 -12.10 -3.05
N TYR A 167 5.55 -10.80 -3.32
CA TYR A 167 5.27 -10.24 -4.65
C TYR A 167 6.40 -10.46 -5.65
N MET A 168 7.62 -10.68 -5.17
CA MET A 168 8.77 -11.05 -6.00
C MET A 168 8.72 -12.51 -6.45
N LEU A 169 8.20 -13.43 -5.63
CA LEU A 169 8.26 -14.88 -5.87
C LEU A 169 7.64 -15.32 -7.22
N PRO A 170 6.47 -14.83 -7.66
CA PRO A 170 5.93 -15.17 -8.98
C PRO A 170 6.86 -14.83 -10.14
N MET A 171 7.62 -13.73 -10.03
CA MET A 171 8.60 -13.32 -11.05
C MET A 171 9.79 -14.28 -11.10
N VAL A 172 10.24 -14.75 -9.95
CA VAL A 172 11.33 -15.75 -9.86
C VAL A 172 10.89 -17.07 -10.49
N VAL A 173 9.68 -17.52 -10.19
CA VAL A 173 9.14 -18.77 -10.74
C VAL A 173 8.98 -18.66 -12.26
N ALA A 174 8.32 -17.61 -12.74
CA ALA A 174 8.13 -17.38 -14.18
C ALA A 174 9.48 -17.27 -14.90
N GLY A 175 10.41 -16.47 -14.35
CA GLY A 175 11.71 -16.26 -14.96
C GLY A 175 12.58 -17.52 -14.98
N GLY A 176 12.60 -18.27 -13.88
CA GLY A 176 13.42 -19.47 -13.73
C GLY A 176 12.96 -20.58 -14.66
N LEU A 177 11.64 -20.75 -14.79
CA LEU A 177 11.06 -21.71 -15.73
C LEU A 177 11.36 -21.32 -17.19
N CYS A 178 11.27 -20.04 -17.56
CA CYS A 178 11.64 -19.60 -18.90
C CYS A 178 13.13 -19.83 -19.20
N ILE A 179 14.03 -19.55 -18.25
CA ILE A 179 15.47 -19.84 -18.41
C ILE A 179 15.70 -21.35 -18.56
N ALA A 180 15.05 -22.17 -17.73
CA ALA A 180 15.17 -23.62 -17.81
C ALA A 180 14.70 -24.15 -19.17
N LEU A 181 13.57 -23.65 -19.69
CA LEU A 181 13.06 -23.99 -21.03
C LEU A 181 14.00 -23.52 -22.14
N SER A 182 14.68 -22.38 -21.98
CA SER A 182 15.71 -21.93 -22.93
C SER A 182 16.85 -22.97 -23.02
N PHE A 183 17.30 -23.49 -21.89
CA PHE A 183 18.39 -24.48 -21.83
C PHE A 183 18.03 -25.87 -22.37
N VAL A 184 16.73 -26.21 -22.52
CA VAL A 184 16.30 -27.45 -23.19
C VAL A 184 16.79 -27.49 -24.63
N PHE A 185 16.91 -26.34 -25.30
CA PHE A 185 17.44 -26.24 -26.66
C PHE A 185 18.98 -26.26 -26.74
N GLY A 186 19.65 -26.33 -25.58
CA GLY A 186 21.10 -26.27 -25.43
C GLY A 186 21.55 -25.05 -24.62
N ILE A 187 22.57 -25.22 -23.79
CA ILE A 187 23.04 -24.19 -22.83
C ILE A 187 23.53 -22.89 -23.49
N LYS A 188 23.82 -22.89 -24.79
CA LYS A 188 24.23 -21.71 -25.58
C LYS A 188 23.25 -21.35 -26.70
N ALA A 189 22.14 -22.08 -26.83
CA ALA A 189 21.18 -21.86 -27.93
C ALA A 189 20.56 -20.47 -27.91
N PHE A 190 20.50 -19.84 -26.73
CA PHE A 190 20.03 -18.47 -26.56
C PHE A 190 20.93 -17.40 -27.21
N GLU A 191 22.18 -17.72 -27.55
CA GLU A 191 23.12 -16.78 -28.20
C GLU A 191 22.68 -16.47 -29.65
N VAL A 192 21.95 -17.38 -30.29
CA VAL A 192 21.41 -17.18 -31.64
C VAL A 192 20.14 -16.35 -31.56
N LYS A 193 20.27 -15.05 -31.86
CA LYS A 193 19.17 -14.09 -31.86
C LYS A 193 18.04 -14.53 -32.80
N GLY A 194 16.80 -14.28 -32.38
CA GLY A 194 15.59 -14.62 -33.14
C GLY A 194 15.08 -16.05 -32.94
N THR A 195 15.81 -16.90 -32.22
CA THR A 195 15.34 -18.24 -31.86
C THR A 195 14.40 -18.21 -30.66
N LEU A 196 13.61 -19.29 -30.49
CA LEU A 196 12.78 -19.48 -29.30
C LEU A 196 13.62 -19.52 -28.02
N ALA A 197 14.80 -20.15 -28.06
CA ALA A 197 15.71 -20.19 -26.92
C ALA A 197 16.16 -18.78 -26.50
N ALA A 198 16.50 -17.91 -27.45
CA ALA A 198 16.83 -16.52 -27.18
C ALA A 198 15.64 -15.73 -26.62
N ALA A 199 14.43 -15.95 -27.16
CA ALA A 199 13.22 -15.31 -26.65
C ALA A 199 12.90 -15.74 -25.21
N LEU A 200 13.00 -17.03 -24.90
CA LEU A 200 12.80 -17.58 -23.55
C LEU A 200 13.83 -17.02 -22.55
N MET A 201 15.10 -16.92 -22.96
CA MET A 201 16.15 -16.31 -22.13
C MET A 201 15.90 -14.81 -21.90
N GLN A 202 15.43 -14.08 -22.93
CA GLN A 202 15.08 -12.67 -22.81
C GLN A 202 13.89 -12.44 -21.87
N ILE A 203 12.86 -13.28 -21.94
CA ILE A 203 11.70 -13.24 -21.04
C ILE A 203 12.17 -13.55 -19.60
N GLY A 204 12.91 -14.64 -19.42
CA GLY A 204 13.29 -15.10 -18.09
C GLY A 204 14.41 -14.29 -17.45
N GLY A 205 15.60 -14.33 -18.05
CA GLY A 205 16.79 -13.67 -17.53
C GLY A 205 16.78 -12.16 -17.77
N GLY A 206 16.53 -11.76 -19.01
CA GLY A 206 16.61 -10.35 -19.42
C GLY A 206 15.51 -9.45 -18.85
N SER A 207 14.36 -10.02 -18.50
CA SER A 207 13.17 -9.25 -18.08
C SER A 207 12.68 -9.65 -16.68
N ALA A 208 12.25 -10.90 -16.47
CA ALA A 208 11.65 -11.32 -15.20
C ALA A 208 12.64 -11.27 -14.03
N PHE A 209 13.86 -11.79 -14.21
CA PHE A 209 14.92 -11.72 -13.20
C PHE A 209 15.43 -10.29 -12.98
N ALA A 210 15.51 -9.48 -14.03
CA ALA A 210 15.91 -8.07 -13.91
C ALA A 210 14.93 -7.26 -13.05
N LEU A 211 13.64 -7.61 -13.08
CA LEU A 211 12.59 -6.97 -12.28
C LEU A 211 12.49 -7.49 -10.83
N MET A 212 13.20 -8.56 -10.48
CA MET A 212 13.12 -9.20 -9.17
C MET A 212 13.39 -8.21 -8.01
N VAL A 213 14.55 -7.52 -8.05
CA VAL A 213 14.95 -6.56 -7.01
C VAL A 213 14.10 -5.28 -7.04
N PRO A 214 13.75 -4.69 -8.21
CA PRO A 214 12.77 -3.61 -8.29
C PRO A 214 11.44 -3.96 -7.64
N VAL A 215 10.85 -5.11 -7.99
CA VAL A 215 9.56 -5.57 -7.44
C VAL A 215 9.66 -5.75 -5.94
N LEU A 216 10.72 -6.40 -5.43
CA LEU A 216 10.97 -6.52 -4.00
C LEU A 216 10.95 -5.14 -3.31
N ALA A 217 11.77 -4.20 -3.79
CA ALA A 217 11.89 -2.87 -3.20
C ALA A 217 10.57 -2.08 -3.29
N GLY A 218 9.91 -2.14 -4.45
CA GLY A 218 8.62 -1.52 -4.71
C GLY A 218 7.53 -2.00 -3.77
N PHE A 219 7.43 -3.31 -3.53
CA PHE A 219 6.40 -3.87 -2.66
C PHE A 219 6.73 -3.76 -1.16
N ILE A 220 8.02 -3.69 -0.77
CA ILE A 220 8.40 -3.23 0.57
C ILE A 220 7.90 -1.80 0.77
N ALA A 221 8.22 -0.89 -0.14
CA ALA A 221 7.83 0.52 -0.06
C ALA A 221 6.30 0.69 -0.07
N PHE A 222 5.61 -0.07 -0.93
CA PHE A 222 4.16 -0.15 -0.98
C PHE A 222 3.55 -0.59 0.35
N SER A 223 4.11 -1.62 1.00
CA SER A 223 3.59 -2.09 2.28
C SER A 223 3.75 -1.06 3.42
N ILE A 224 4.59 -0.03 3.25
CA ILE A 224 4.84 1.04 4.22
C ILE A 224 3.99 2.29 3.93
N ALA A 225 3.85 2.65 2.65
CA ALA A 225 3.29 3.93 2.21
C ALA A 225 2.17 3.79 1.16
N ASP A 226 1.63 2.58 0.95
CA ASP A 226 0.67 2.23 -0.08
C ASP A 226 1.17 2.60 -1.49
N ARG A 227 0.25 2.92 -2.41
CA ARG A 227 0.56 3.29 -3.81
C ARG A 227 1.62 4.39 -3.94
N PRO A 228 1.63 5.46 -3.12
CA PRO A 228 2.69 6.47 -3.16
C PRO A 228 4.12 5.93 -2.99
N GLY A 229 4.31 4.83 -2.27
CA GLY A 229 5.64 4.22 -2.07
C GLY A 229 6.13 3.39 -3.26
N LEU A 230 5.24 2.97 -4.15
CA LEU A 230 5.57 1.97 -5.18
C LEU A 230 6.62 2.47 -6.18
N THR A 231 6.39 3.63 -6.79
CA THR A 231 7.30 4.23 -7.78
C THR A 231 8.71 4.50 -7.23
N PRO A 232 8.89 5.20 -6.09
CA PRO A 232 10.23 5.42 -5.55
C PRO A 232 10.92 4.12 -5.15
N GLY A 233 10.16 3.11 -4.68
CA GLY A 233 10.70 1.79 -4.35
C GLY A 233 11.21 1.05 -5.59
N LEU A 234 10.44 1.04 -6.68
CA LEU A 234 10.86 0.42 -7.96
C LEU A 234 12.13 1.08 -8.53
N ILE A 235 12.17 2.42 -8.53
CA ILE A 235 13.35 3.18 -8.99
C ILE A 235 14.57 2.89 -8.10
N GLY A 236 14.39 2.92 -6.78
CA GLY A 236 15.46 2.60 -5.83
C GLY A 236 15.96 1.17 -5.99
N GLY A 237 15.08 0.20 -6.24
CA GLY A 237 15.45 -1.19 -6.52
C GLY A 237 16.21 -1.34 -7.85
N MET A 238 15.82 -0.63 -8.91
CA MET A 238 16.57 -0.58 -10.16
C MET A 238 17.97 0.03 -9.98
N LEU A 239 18.08 1.06 -9.13
CA LEU A 239 19.37 1.65 -8.76
C LEU A 239 20.23 0.65 -7.98
N ALA A 240 19.64 -0.14 -7.07
CA ALA A 240 20.37 -1.17 -6.37
C ALA A 240 20.99 -2.21 -7.33
N VAL A 241 20.26 -2.60 -8.39
CA VAL A 241 20.79 -3.51 -9.41
C VAL A 241 21.90 -2.84 -10.22
N SER A 242 21.65 -1.65 -10.76
CA SER A 242 22.60 -0.95 -11.66
C SER A 242 23.86 -0.45 -10.95
N THR A 243 23.84 -0.25 -9.63
CA THR A 243 25.00 0.13 -8.82
C THR A 243 25.77 -1.07 -8.24
N GLY A 244 25.33 -2.31 -8.50
CA GLY A 244 25.95 -3.51 -7.95
C GLY A 244 25.59 -3.85 -6.50
N ALA A 245 24.78 -3.02 -5.84
CA ALA A 245 24.29 -3.28 -4.47
C ALA A 245 23.31 -4.48 -4.39
N GLY A 246 22.72 -4.88 -5.52
CA GLY A 246 21.94 -6.10 -5.67
C GLY A 246 20.75 -6.20 -4.73
N PHE A 247 20.48 -7.41 -4.23
CA PHE A 247 19.33 -7.71 -3.37
C PHE A 247 19.37 -6.94 -2.04
N LEU A 248 20.54 -6.83 -1.40
CA LEU A 248 20.71 -6.09 -0.15
C LEU A 248 20.41 -4.60 -0.34
N GLY A 249 20.94 -4.01 -1.42
CA GLY A 249 20.60 -2.65 -1.81
C GLY A 249 19.11 -2.46 -2.09
N GLY A 250 18.43 -3.45 -2.68
CA GLY A 250 16.99 -3.42 -2.93
C GLY A 250 16.15 -3.38 -1.66
N ILE A 251 16.53 -4.15 -0.64
CA ILE A 251 15.86 -4.10 0.68
C ILE A 251 16.00 -2.70 1.28
N ILE A 252 17.23 -2.16 1.31
CA ILE A 252 17.50 -0.83 1.86
C ILE A 252 16.70 0.23 1.08
N ALA A 253 16.73 0.16 -0.25
CA ALA A 253 15.97 1.06 -1.12
C ALA A 253 14.47 0.99 -0.87
N GLY A 254 13.89 -0.20 -0.67
CA GLY A 254 12.47 -0.37 -0.40
C GLY A 254 12.04 0.26 0.92
N PHE A 255 12.80 0.07 2.00
CA PHE A 255 12.51 0.73 3.27
C PHE A 255 12.71 2.24 3.19
N LEU A 256 13.80 2.69 2.59
CA LEU A 256 14.08 4.11 2.38
C LEU A 256 12.94 4.79 1.62
N ALA A 257 12.60 4.26 0.44
CA ALA A 257 11.52 4.78 -0.40
C ALA A 257 10.18 4.79 0.33
N GLY A 258 9.84 3.71 1.03
CA GLY A 258 8.61 3.60 1.80
C GLY A 258 8.51 4.66 2.89
N TYR A 259 9.54 4.83 3.72
CA TYR A 259 9.51 5.82 4.79
C TYR A 259 9.58 7.26 4.28
N VAL A 260 10.34 7.53 3.21
CA VAL A 260 10.37 8.85 2.56
C VAL A 260 8.99 9.19 1.98
N ALA A 261 8.36 8.26 1.24
CA ALA A 261 7.03 8.46 0.69
C ALA A 261 5.98 8.66 1.81
N LYS A 262 6.05 7.87 2.89
CA LYS A 262 5.19 8.02 4.07
C LYS A 262 5.39 9.37 4.76
N ALA A 263 6.62 9.85 4.89
CA ALA A 263 6.93 11.14 5.49
C ALA A 263 6.35 12.29 4.67
N ILE A 264 6.49 12.26 3.34
CA ILE A 264 5.89 13.26 2.46
C ILE A 264 4.36 13.16 2.53
N SER A 265 3.81 11.94 2.51
CA SER A 265 2.37 11.71 2.60
C SER A 265 1.75 12.21 3.91
N SER A 266 2.44 12.06 5.04
CA SER A 266 1.89 12.45 6.35
C SER A 266 2.18 13.91 6.73
N LYS A 267 3.34 14.46 6.35
CA LYS A 267 3.80 15.78 6.82
C LYS A 267 3.52 16.93 5.86
N LEU A 268 3.41 16.68 4.56
CA LEU A 268 3.18 17.73 3.57
C LEU A 268 1.69 18.08 3.50
N ARG A 269 1.27 19.19 4.11
CA ARG A 269 -0.10 19.71 3.98
C ARG A 269 -0.20 20.63 2.78
N LEU A 270 -1.14 20.35 1.88
CA LEU A 270 -1.43 21.17 0.71
C LEU A 270 -2.87 21.70 0.84
N PRO A 271 -3.18 22.87 0.25
CA PRO A 271 -4.56 23.33 0.14
C PRO A 271 -5.41 22.31 -0.63
N GLN A 272 -6.71 22.26 -0.33
CA GLN A 272 -7.66 21.25 -0.84
C GLN A 272 -7.65 21.11 -2.38
N SER A 273 -7.36 22.20 -3.11
CA SER A 273 -7.23 22.19 -4.58
C SER A 273 -6.02 21.42 -5.11
N MET A 274 -5.00 21.18 -4.28
CA MET A 274 -3.74 20.51 -4.66
C MET A 274 -3.53 19.15 -3.98
N GLU A 275 -4.47 18.67 -3.16
CA GLU A 275 -4.31 17.36 -2.49
C GLU A 275 -4.17 16.20 -3.49
N ALA A 276 -4.88 16.25 -4.62
CA ALA A 276 -4.77 15.25 -5.68
C ALA A 276 -3.37 15.22 -6.34
N LEU A 277 -2.67 16.36 -6.36
CA LEU A 277 -1.33 16.47 -6.96
C LEU A 277 -0.28 15.69 -6.14
N LYS A 278 -0.55 15.48 -4.86
CA LYS A 278 0.39 14.91 -3.91
C LYS A 278 0.78 13.46 -4.23
N PRO A 279 -0.15 12.49 -4.34
CA PRO A 279 0.20 11.12 -4.73
C PRO A 279 0.51 10.96 -6.22
N ILE A 280 0.04 11.88 -7.08
CA ILE A 280 0.21 11.77 -8.54
C ILE A 280 1.57 12.29 -9.01
N LEU A 281 2.02 13.44 -8.47
CA LEU A 281 3.21 14.12 -8.94
C LEU A 281 4.26 14.30 -7.85
N ILE A 282 3.87 14.85 -6.69
CA ILE A 282 4.83 15.29 -5.68
C ILE A 282 5.55 14.12 -5.04
N ILE A 283 4.82 13.09 -4.57
CA ILE A 283 5.43 11.93 -3.94
C ILE A 283 6.27 11.16 -4.96
N PRO A 284 5.77 10.79 -6.16
CA PRO A 284 6.59 10.10 -7.15
C PRO A 284 7.86 10.86 -7.54
N LEU A 285 7.81 12.19 -7.67
CA LEU A 285 8.99 12.98 -8.02
C LEU A 285 9.97 13.09 -6.84
N VAL A 286 9.50 13.62 -5.71
CA VAL A 286 10.36 13.99 -4.57
C VAL A 286 10.87 12.75 -3.85
N ALA A 287 10.03 11.74 -3.63
CA ALA A 287 10.48 10.52 -2.96
C ALA A 287 11.48 9.75 -3.83
N SER A 288 11.30 9.72 -5.15
CA SER A 288 12.24 9.05 -6.06
C SER A 288 13.56 9.82 -6.16
N LEU A 289 13.52 11.15 -6.17
CA LEU A 289 14.72 11.97 -6.16
C LEU A 289 15.52 11.75 -4.87
N ILE A 290 14.87 11.83 -3.71
CA ILE A 290 15.55 11.62 -2.41
C ILE A 290 16.11 10.19 -2.32
N THR A 291 15.29 9.19 -2.61
CA THR A 291 15.71 7.79 -2.59
C THR A 291 16.86 7.55 -3.55
N GLY A 292 16.76 8.06 -4.78
CA GLY A 292 17.77 7.89 -5.81
C GLY A 292 19.10 8.56 -5.48
N LEU A 293 19.08 9.81 -4.99
CA LEU A 293 20.29 10.51 -4.58
C LEU A 293 20.98 9.80 -3.41
N ILE A 294 20.23 9.32 -2.41
CA ILE A 294 20.79 8.55 -1.30
C ILE A 294 21.36 7.21 -1.80
N MET A 295 20.67 6.53 -2.71
CA MET A 295 21.16 5.28 -3.30
C MET A 295 22.44 5.51 -4.11
N ILE A 296 22.55 6.59 -4.86
CA ILE A 296 23.73 6.88 -5.68
C ILE A 296 24.93 7.32 -4.83
N TYR A 297 24.73 8.28 -3.93
CA TYR A 297 25.84 8.94 -3.24
C TYR A 297 26.21 8.31 -1.89
N VAL A 298 25.29 7.60 -1.24
CA VAL A 298 25.49 7.14 0.15
C VAL A 298 25.45 5.62 0.26
N VAL A 299 24.48 4.95 -0.37
CA VAL A 299 24.22 3.52 -0.12
C VAL A 299 24.84 2.61 -1.16
N GLY A 300 24.80 2.96 -2.44
CA GLY A 300 25.13 2.06 -3.56
C GLY A 300 26.55 1.53 -3.47
N THR A 301 27.55 2.41 -3.44
CA THR A 301 28.96 1.99 -3.42
C THR A 301 29.35 1.18 -2.17
N PRO A 302 28.99 1.58 -0.93
CA PRO A 302 29.32 0.77 0.24
C PRO A 302 28.66 -0.61 0.22
N VAL A 303 27.39 -0.69 -0.19
CA VAL A 303 26.65 -1.96 -0.23
C VAL A 303 27.16 -2.86 -1.35
N ALA A 304 27.54 -2.30 -2.51
CA ALA A 304 28.18 -3.05 -3.58
C ALA A 304 29.49 -3.71 -3.11
N LYS A 305 30.35 -2.99 -2.38
CA LYS A 305 31.57 -3.56 -1.78
C LYS A 305 31.28 -4.70 -0.80
N ILE A 306 30.22 -4.57 0.00
CA ILE A 306 29.78 -5.64 0.90
C ILE A 306 29.34 -6.86 0.09
N MET A 307 28.57 -6.65 -0.97
CA MET A 307 28.12 -7.73 -1.86
C MET A 307 29.30 -8.42 -2.55
N GLU A 308 30.25 -7.67 -3.10
CA GLU A 308 31.47 -8.21 -3.70
C GLU A 308 32.30 -9.01 -2.69
N GLY A 309 32.48 -8.49 -1.47
CA GLY A 309 33.18 -9.20 -0.39
C GLY A 309 32.49 -10.51 -0.01
N LEU A 310 31.17 -10.51 0.09
CA LEU A 310 30.38 -11.71 0.34
C LEU A 310 30.51 -12.72 -0.80
N THR A 311 30.47 -12.26 -2.05
CA THR A 311 30.67 -13.12 -3.24
C THR A 311 32.06 -13.75 -3.25
N HIS A 312 33.11 -12.97 -2.99
CA HIS A 312 34.47 -13.48 -2.91
C HIS A 312 34.64 -14.50 -1.79
N TRP A 313 34.06 -14.24 -0.61
CA TRP A 313 34.09 -15.18 0.49
C TRP A 313 33.40 -16.51 0.11
N LEU A 314 32.21 -16.46 -0.48
CA LEU A 314 31.50 -17.67 -0.93
C LEU A 314 32.27 -18.43 -2.02
N GLN A 315 32.93 -17.74 -2.95
CA GLN A 315 33.79 -18.36 -3.97
C GLN A 315 35.04 -19.02 -3.36
N SER A 316 35.61 -18.42 -2.30
CA SER A 316 36.76 -18.99 -1.59
C SER A 316 36.42 -20.32 -0.89
N LEU A 317 35.17 -20.51 -0.45
CA LEU A 317 34.69 -21.77 0.11
C LEU A 317 34.56 -22.86 -0.95
N GLY A 318 34.17 -22.50 -2.18
CA GLY A 318 34.09 -23.45 -3.30
C GLY A 318 35.45 -23.90 -3.85
N THR A 319 36.45 -23.02 -3.82
CA THR A 319 37.80 -23.30 -4.34
C THR A 319 38.68 -24.05 -3.34
N ALA A 320 38.51 -23.83 -2.02
CA ALA A 320 39.21 -24.60 -0.99
C ALA A 320 38.92 -26.11 -1.07
N ASN A 321 37.68 -26.50 -1.42
CA ASN A 321 37.33 -27.91 -1.64
C ASN A 321 37.80 -28.46 -3.00
N ALA A 322 38.04 -27.61 -4.01
CA ALA A 322 38.52 -28.04 -5.32
C ALA A 322 40.04 -28.30 -5.36
N VAL A 323 40.79 -27.86 -4.35
CA VAL A 323 42.24 -28.12 -4.19
C VAL A 323 42.51 -29.34 -3.29
N LEU A 324 41.53 -29.74 -2.47
CA LEU A 324 41.59 -30.91 -1.58
C LEU A 324 41.03 -32.20 -2.23
N LEU A 325 40.42 -32.11 -3.41
CA LEU A 325 39.92 -33.21 -4.25
C LEU A 325 40.83 -33.39 -5.47
#